data_AF-A0A3B8MTY9-F1
#
_entry.id   AF-A0A3B8MTY9-F1
#
_cell.length_a   1.000
_cell.length_b   1.000
_cell.length_c   1.000
_cell.angle_alpha   90.00
_cell.angle_beta   90.00
_cell.angle_gamma   90.00
#
_symmetry.space_group_name_H-M   'P 1'
#
loop_
_entity.id
_entity.type
_entity.pdbx_description
1 polymer ?
#
loop_
_entity_poly.entity_id
_entity_poly.type
_entity_poly.pdbx_seq_one_letter_code
_entity_poly.pdbx_strand_id
1 'polypeptide(L)' 'AWLINFTNPSGVITETVLKHTNVKAIGLCNVPIGMVYGIAEILGVDPKRVNIDFAGLNHLVWGTHIYLDG' A
#
# COMPACT_ATOMS: atom_id res chain seq x y z
N ALA A 1 6.48 -21.13 -3.72
CA ALA A 1 5.83 -20.02 -4.47
C ALA A 1 5.48 -18.89 -3.50
N TRP A 2 5.07 -17.72 -4.01
CA TRP A 2 4.50 -16.62 -3.23
C TRP A 2 2.99 -16.53 -3.47
N LEU A 3 2.22 -16.29 -2.42
CA LEU A 3 0.82 -15.90 -2.53
C LEU A 3 0.74 -14.38 -2.62
N ILE A 4 0.17 -13.86 -3.71
CA ILE A 4 -0.13 -12.44 -3.89
C ILE A 4 -1.65 -12.29 -3.79
N ASN A 5 -2.14 -11.67 -2.72
CA ASN A 5 -3.56 -11.60 -2.40
C ASN A 5 -4.17 -10.24 -2.73
N PHE A 6 -5.24 -10.26 -3.52
CA PHE A 6 -6.15 -9.12 -3.73
C PHE A 6 -7.55 -9.37 -3.15
N THR A 7 -7.87 -10.60 -2.76
CA THR A 7 -9.18 -10.94 -2.19
C THR A 7 -9.36 -10.20 -0.87
N ASN A 8 -10.53 -9.59 -0.71
CA ASN A 8 -10.86 -8.83 0.49
C ASN A 8 -11.52 -9.70 1.57
N PRO A 9 -11.34 -9.35 2.86
CA PRO A 9 -10.53 -8.24 3.40
C PRO A 9 -9.01 -8.54 3.36
N SER A 10 -8.26 -7.80 2.52
CA SER A 10 -6.90 -8.18 2.13
C SER A 10 -5.94 -8.25 3.32
N GLY A 11 -5.98 -7.25 4.21
CA GLY A 11 -5.14 -7.24 5.42
C GLY A 11 -5.43 -8.39 6.38
N VAL A 12 -6.71 -8.71 6.62
CA VAL A 12 -7.11 -9.80 7.54
C VAL A 12 -6.75 -11.17 6.97
N ILE A 13 -6.91 -11.36 5.66
CA ILE A 13 -6.50 -12.59 4.98
C ILE A 13 -4.97 -12.75 5.05
N THR A 14 -4.21 -11.70 4.75
CA THR A 14 -2.74 -11.74 4.86
C THR A 14 -2.29 -12.05 6.29
N GLU A 15 -2.89 -11.40 7.29
CA GLU A 15 -2.63 -11.67 8.71
C GLU A 15 -2.86 -13.15 9.05
N THR A 16 -3.99 -13.72 8.60
CA THR A 16 -4.34 -15.12 8.84
C THR A 16 -3.31 -16.07 8.23
N VAL A 17 -2.92 -15.82 6.98
CA VAL A 17 -1.93 -16.65 6.26
C VAL A 17 -0.58 -16.59 6.96
N LEU A 18 -0.13 -15.40 7.39
CA LEU A 18 1.14 -15.22 8.07
C LEU A 18 1.17 -15.86 9.46
N LYS A 19 0.06 -15.83 10.21
CA LYS A 19 -0.01 -16.36 11.58
C LYS A 19 -0.26 -17.87 11.68
N HIS A 20 -0.95 -18.44 10.70
CA HIS A 20 -1.46 -19.82 10.80
C HIS A 20 -0.90 -20.77 9.74
N THR A 21 0.00 -20.31 8.88
CA THR A 21 0.62 -21.14 7.84
C THR A 21 2.09 -20.81 7.65
N ASN A 22 2.80 -21.61 6.85
CA ASN A 22 4.17 -21.34 6.40
C ASN A 22 4.23 -20.76 4.97
N VAL A 23 3.10 -20.27 4.44
CA VAL A 23 3.03 -19.71 3.08
C VAL A 23 3.61 -18.30 3.07
N LYS A 24 4.53 -18.04 2.15
CA LYS A 24 5.03 -16.68 1.89
C LYS A 24 3.92 -15.87 1.21
N ALA A 25 3.45 -14.80 1.87
CA ALA A 25 2.30 -14.04 1.42
C ALA A 25 2.57 -12.52 1.37
N ILE A 26 1.98 -11.85 0.38
CA ILE A 26 1.91 -10.40 0.26
C ILE A 26 0.44 -10.03 -0.02
N GLY A 27 -0.13 -9.16 0.80
CA GLY A 27 -1.44 -8.55 0.56
C GLY A 27 -1.29 -7.24 -0.20
N LEU A 28 -2.15 -7.01 -1.19
CA LEU A 28 -2.16 -5.78 -1.97
C LEU A 28 -3.47 -5.00 -1.80
N CYS A 29 -3.38 -3.69 -1.99
CA CYS A 29 -4.46 -2.72 -1.96
C CYS A 29 -4.13 -1.56 -2.91
N ASN A 30 -5.14 -0.93 -3.49
CA ASN A 30 -5.00 0.18 -4.42
C ASN A 30 -5.02 1.57 -3.75
N VAL A 31 -5.33 1.68 -2.45
CA VAL A 31 -5.38 2.98 -1.75
C VAL A 31 -4.02 3.71 -1.78
N PRO A 32 -2.87 3.09 -1.47
CA PRO A 32 -1.58 3.79 -1.48
C PRO A 32 -1.21 4.36 -2.85
N ILE A 33 -1.42 3.59 -3.93
CA ILE A 33 -1.15 4.07 -5.28
C ILE A 33 -2.09 5.22 -5.66
N GLY A 34 -3.38 5.13 -5.29
CA GLY A 34 -4.32 6.23 -5.48
C GLY A 34 -3.89 7.53 -4.77
N MET A 35 -3.34 7.43 -3.57
CA MET A 35 -2.82 8.59 -2.83
C MET A 35 -1.61 9.23 -3.52
N VAL A 36 -0.66 8.44 -4.03
CA VAL A 36 0.51 8.96 -4.78
C VAL A 36 0.05 9.75 -6.02
N TYR A 37 -0.87 9.18 -6.80
CA TYR A 37 -1.41 9.85 -7.98
C TYR A 37 -2.21 11.11 -7.63
N GLY A 38 -3.03 11.07 -6.58
CA GLY A 38 -3.80 12.24 -6.14
C GLY A 38 -2.91 13.41 -5.68
N ILE A 39 -1.82 13.12 -4.95
CA ILE A 39 -0.84 14.15 -4.58
C ILE A 39 -0.12 14.70 -5.80
N ALA A 40 0.29 13.84 -6.73
CA ALA A 40 0.95 14.26 -7.96
C ALA A 40 0.05 15.17 -8.82
N GLU A 41 -1.24 14.87 -8.90
CA GLU A 41 -2.24 15.70 -9.57
C GLU A 41 -2.38 17.06 -8.90
N ILE A 42 -2.50 17.10 -7.56
CA ILE A 42 -2.57 18.36 -6.78
C ILE A 42 -1.33 19.24 -7.02
N LEU A 43 -0.15 18.63 -7.14
CA LEU A 43 1.12 19.34 -7.34
C LEU A 43 1.43 19.62 -8.83
N GLY A 44 0.68 19.05 -9.77
CA GLY A 44 0.93 19.19 -11.21
C GLY A 44 2.25 18.56 -11.68
N VAL A 45 2.66 17.44 -11.08
CA VAL A 45 3.94 16.76 -11.36
C VAL A 45 3.75 15.31 -11.82
N ASP A 46 4.79 14.71 -12.39
CA ASP A 46 4.82 13.26 -12.65
C ASP A 46 4.75 12.49 -11.31
N PRO A 47 3.85 11.50 -11.15
CA PRO A 47 3.73 10.69 -9.93
C PRO A 47 5.03 10.01 -9.49
N LYS A 48 5.97 9.73 -10.41
CA LYS A 48 7.28 9.14 -10.08
C LYS A 48 8.17 10.06 -9.25
N ARG A 49 7.86 11.36 -9.19
CA ARG A 49 8.57 12.35 -8.36
C ARG A 49 8.03 12.41 -6.93
N VAL A 50 6.87 11.80 -6.69
CA VAL A 50 6.21 11.80 -5.37
C VAL A 50 6.49 10.49 -4.65
N ASN A 51 7.09 10.58 -3.47
CA ASN A 51 7.19 9.45 -2.55
C ASN A 51 6.36 9.73 -1.30
N ILE A 52 5.73 8.69 -0.74
CA ILE A 52 4.92 8.81 0.47
C ILE A 52 5.32 7.69 1.43
N ASP A 53 5.63 8.06 2.67
CA ASP A 53 5.83 7.10 3.75
C ASP A 53 4.47 6.66 4.30
N PHE A 54 4.07 5.44 3.98
CA PHE A 54 2.81 4.87 4.46
C PHE A 54 2.99 4.06 5.75
N ALA A 55 2.09 4.27 6.70
CA ALA A 55 1.98 3.48 7.91
C ALA A 55 0.53 3.13 8.22
N GLY A 56 0.26 1.95 8.78
CA GLY A 56 -1.08 1.50 9.15
C GLY A 56 -1.39 0.08 8.68
N LEU A 57 -2.67 -0.20 8.46
CA LEU A 57 -3.22 -1.47 7.99
C LEU A 57 -3.94 -1.30 6.64
N ASN A 58 -4.33 -2.41 6.03
CA ASN A 58 -5.19 -2.39 4.85
C ASN A 58 -6.50 -1.65 5.15
N HIS A 59 -6.82 -0.63 4.34
CA HIS A 59 -7.98 0.27 4.51
C HIS A 59 -7.99 1.09 5.82
N LEU A 60 -6.86 1.14 6.52
CA LEU A 60 -6.64 1.96 7.70
C LEU A 60 -5.18 2.44 7.65
N VAL A 61 -4.85 3.23 6.64
CA VAL A 61 -3.48 3.64 6.28
C VAL A 61 -3.37 5.16 6.24
N TRP A 62 -2.24 5.69 6.67
CA TRP A 62 -1.90 7.11 6.67
C TRP A 62 -0.63 7.33 5.84
N GLY A 63 -0.60 8.42 5.05
CA GLY A 63 0.63 8.97 4.49
C GLY A 63 1.25 9.92 5.51
N THR A 64 2.31 9.49 6.18
CA THR A 64 2.92 10.22 7.30
C THR A 64 3.86 11.33 6.85
N HIS A 65 4.53 11.14 5.71
CA HIS A 65 5.41 12.10 5.07
C HIS A 65 5.23 12.02 3.56
N ILE A 66 5.34 13.17 2.89
CA ILE A 66 5.25 13.30 1.44
C ILE A 66 6.51 14.02 0.97
N TYR A 67 7.20 13.45 -0.01
CA TYR A 67 8.45 13.94 -0.56
C TYR A 67 8.29 14.21 -2.06
N LEU A 68 8.94 15.28 -2.54
CA LEU A 68 9.01 15.63 -3.96
C LEU A 68 10.48 15.73 -4.36
N ASP A 69 10.93 14.81 -5.19
CA ASP A 69 12.34 14.67 -5.61
C ASP A 69 13.34 14.34 -4.49
N GLY A 70 12.86 13.77 -3.38
CA GLY A 70 13.65 13.44 -2.18
C GLY A 70 13.26 14.30 -1.00
#